data_AF-A0AAV5QY44-F1
#
_entry.id   AF-A0AAV5QY44-F1
#
_cell.length_a   1.000
_cell.length_b   1.000
_cell.length_c   1.000
_cell.angle_alpha   90.00
_cell.angle_beta   90.00
_cell.angle_gamma   90.00
#
_symmetry.space_group_name_H-M   'P 1'
#
loop_
_entity.id
_entity.type
_entity.pdbx_description
1 polymer ?
#
loop_
_entity_poly.entity_id
_entity_poly.type
_entity_poly.pdbx_seq_one_letter_code
_entity_poly.pdbx_strand_id
1 'polypeptide(L)'
;MDRSNVLEHLLLSRCGRFNGNGEILEFLEQRYSFNGPQKNYLVLESTDGGAIRAENDKKIAKENETVNDFLSNLNSNKKTTNKFNKLKTKNEFKKFIQTSIKHQDNVSKKLSKMIKNNPDIRDMEDIIDLKICCKILKIEDYIEMNILWNNYINELIKGCKTIDTITAKLSSAEYIGAYFTVTHCSCSDSIGIEGIVLWESQSYILMIIARKNNWKDNISIGKNDNNNKIKIKYSAREMIGGLRMIPKKKTRFTFRIDIENDENKDEGDKEVINFEFIGDRLCIKSLDRANKKFKSHNVKDIDI
;
A
#
# COMPACT_ATOMS: atom_id res chain seq x y z
N MET A 1 11.02 -12.50 68.13
CA MET A 1 9.67 -11.97 67.87
C MET A 1 9.78 -10.47 67.77
N ASP A 2 9.67 -9.94 66.55
CA ASP A 2 9.65 -8.49 66.34
C ASP A 2 8.44 -7.88 67.04
N ARG A 3 8.70 -6.94 67.95
CA ARG A 3 7.70 -6.28 68.81
C ARG A 3 6.94 -5.16 68.09
N SER A 4 7.14 -4.97 66.79
CA SER A 4 6.70 -3.76 66.07
C SER A 4 5.20 -3.73 65.80
N ASN A 5 4.50 -4.87 65.65
CA ASN A 5 3.10 -4.91 65.19
C ASN A 5 2.17 -5.79 66.06
N VAL A 6 2.34 -5.76 67.39
CA VAL A 6 1.58 -6.63 68.32
C VAL A 6 0.06 -6.40 68.25
N LEU A 7 -0.37 -5.13 68.12
CA LEU A 7 -1.78 -4.78 68.09
C LEU A 7 -2.45 -5.24 66.79
N GLU A 8 -1.80 -5.04 65.64
CA GLU A 8 -2.32 -5.45 64.34
C GLU A 8 -2.36 -6.97 64.22
N HIS A 9 -1.35 -7.66 64.75
CA HIS A 9 -1.36 -9.12 64.85
C HIS A 9 -2.56 -9.63 65.64
N LEU A 10 -2.92 -8.98 66.75
CA LEU A 10 -4.09 -9.34 67.58
C LEU A 10 -5.43 -9.00 66.92
N LEU A 11 -5.48 -7.96 66.09
CA LEU A 11 -6.66 -7.63 65.29
C LEU A 11 -6.86 -8.63 64.14
N LEU A 12 -5.78 -8.97 63.43
CA LEU A 12 -5.81 -9.92 62.32
C LEU A 12 -6.10 -11.36 62.78
N SER A 13 -5.65 -11.76 63.98
CA SER A 13 -5.96 -13.07 64.54
C SER A 13 -7.44 -13.28 64.89
N ARG A 14 -8.23 -12.20 64.95
CA ARG A 14 -9.69 -12.25 65.12
C ARG A 14 -10.45 -12.21 63.80
N CYS A 15 -9.76 -11.97 62.68
CA CYS A 15 -10.36 -12.02 61.35
C CYS A 15 -10.38 -13.47 60.86
N GLY A 16 -11.54 -13.98 60.45
CA GLY A 16 -11.70 -15.38 60.01
C GLY A 16 -10.92 -15.78 58.74
N ARG A 17 -10.16 -14.86 58.15
CA ARG A 17 -9.26 -15.10 57.01
C ARG A 17 -7.90 -15.68 57.45
N PHE A 18 -7.45 -15.41 58.68
CA PHE A 18 -6.13 -15.81 59.15
C PHE A 18 -6.28 -16.81 60.31
N ASN A 19 -6.33 -18.09 59.98
CA ASN A 19 -6.54 -19.17 60.96
C ASN A 19 -5.22 -19.83 61.39
N GLY A 20 -4.12 -19.57 60.69
CA GLY A 20 -2.79 -20.10 60.99
C GLY A 20 -1.89 -19.08 61.72
N ASN A 21 -1.13 -19.55 62.72
CA ASN A 21 -0.22 -18.72 63.52
C ASN A 21 0.97 -18.12 62.72
N GLY A 22 1.22 -18.56 61.49
CA GLY A 22 2.30 -18.06 60.62
C GLY A 22 1.86 -17.12 59.50
N GLU A 23 0.59 -17.21 59.05
CA GLU A 23 0.08 -16.44 57.92
C GLU A 23 0.00 -14.94 58.23
N ILE A 24 -0.27 -14.60 59.50
CA ILE A 24 -0.35 -13.23 59.97
C ILE A 24 1.02 -12.55 59.93
N LEU A 25 2.07 -13.28 60.33
CA LEU A 25 3.44 -12.77 60.33
C LEU A 25 3.94 -12.52 58.90
N GLU A 26 3.73 -13.48 58.00
CA GLU A 26 4.10 -13.34 56.59
C GLU A 26 3.33 -12.18 55.92
N PHE A 27 2.04 -12.03 56.23
CA PHE A 27 1.23 -10.94 55.70
C PHE A 27 1.68 -9.56 56.21
N LEU A 28 2.05 -9.45 57.49
CA LEU A 28 2.58 -8.22 58.06
C LEU A 28 3.96 -7.89 57.48
N GLU A 29 4.84 -8.88 57.30
CA GLU A 29 6.12 -8.69 56.63
C GLU A 29 5.94 -8.19 55.19
N GLN A 30 5.01 -8.78 54.42
CA GLN A 30 4.72 -8.33 53.06
C GLN A 30 4.13 -6.91 53.01
N ARG A 31 3.20 -6.59 53.92
CA ARG A 31 2.49 -5.28 53.97
C ARG A 31 3.41 -4.12 54.35
N TYR A 32 4.41 -4.36 55.19
CA TYR A 32 5.35 -3.34 55.65
C TYR A 32 6.72 -3.43 54.97
N SER A 33 6.94 -4.41 54.10
CA SER A 33 8.17 -4.49 53.31
C SER A 33 8.27 -3.35 52.29
N PHE A 34 9.47 -2.80 52.16
CA PHE A 34 9.75 -1.74 51.18
C PHE A 34 9.55 -2.20 49.72
N ASN A 35 9.75 -3.50 49.46
CA ASN A 35 9.59 -4.13 48.14
C ASN A 35 8.28 -4.92 48.00
N GLY A 36 7.37 -4.79 48.97
CA GLY A 36 6.13 -5.56 49.01
C GLY A 36 5.09 -5.10 47.98
N PRO A 37 4.09 -5.96 47.69
CA PRO A 37 2.99 -5.60 46.80
C PRO A 37 2.08 -4.51 47.39
N GLN A 38 2.08 -4.34 48.71
CA GLN A 38 1.29 -3.35 49.42
C GLN A 38 2.23 -2.33 50.08
N LYS A 39 2.00 -1.04 49.81
CA LYS A 39 2.76 0.05 50.41
C LYS A 39 2.26 0.34 51.82
N ASN A 40 3.15 0.71 52.73
CA ASN A 40 2.88 1.06 54.12
C ASN A 40 2.24 2.46 54.32
N TYR A 41 1.76 3.08 53.25
CA TYR A 41 1.08 4.37 53.27
C TYR A 41 -0.11 4.38 52.32
N LEU A 42 -1.18 5.07 52.71
CA LEU A 42 -2.33 5.30 51.86
C LEU A 42 -2.12 6.62 51.11
N VAL A 43 -1.98 6.55 49.79
CA VAL A 43 -1.90 7.76 48.94
C VAL A 43 -3.28 8.38 48.88
N LEU A 44 -3.47 9.47 49.64
CA LEU A 44 -4.67 10.30 49.61
C LEU A 44 -4.45 11.50 48.67
N GLU A 45 -4.01 11.22 47.46
CA GLU A 45 -3.91 12.22 46.40
C GLU A 45 -5.01 11.98 45.38
N SER A 46 -5.61 13.06 44.87
CA SER A 46 -6.52 12.95 43.74
C SER A 46 -5.75 12.36 42.56
N THR A 47 -6.26 11.26 41.99
CA THR A 47 -5.62 10.52 40.88
C THR A 47 -5.28 11.37 39.65
N ASP A 48 -5.87 12.55 39.55
CA ASP A 48 -5.71 13.49 38.44
C ASP A 48 -5.00 14.82 38.80
N GLY A 49 -4.45 14.99 40.01
CA GLY A 49 -3.77 16.25 40.38
C GLY A 49 -4.72 17.47 40.43
N GLY A 50 -5.94 17.26 40.94
CA GLY A 50 -7.10 18.14 40.77
C GLY A 50 -6.92 19.63 41.13
N ALA A 51 -6.06 19.97 42.08
CA ALA A 51 -5.79 21.37 42.43
C ALA A 51 -4.93 22.09 41.36
N ILE A 52 -3.93 21.39 40.81
CA ILE A 52 -3.00 21.95 39.81
C ILE A 52 -3.66 21.96 38.43
N ARG A 53 -4.47 20.94 38.10
CA ARG A 53 -5.23 20.92 36.84
C ARG A 53 -6.30 22.01 36.80
N ALA A 54 -7.07 22.23 37.86
CA ALA A 54 -8.11 23.26 37.84
C ALA A 54 -7.57 24.69 37.67
N GLU A 55 -6.38 25.00 38.21
CA GLU A 55 -5.73 26.30 38.00
C GLU A 55 -5.08 26.42 36.61
N ASN A 56 -4.45 25.35 36.14
CA ASN A 56 -3.87 25.32 34.79
C ASN A 56 -4.95 25.35 33.71
N ASP A 57 -6.05 24.62 33.86
CA ASP A 57 -7.16 24.58 32.90
C ASP A 57 -7.84 25.95 32.78
N LYS A 58 -7.94 26.72 33.88
CA LYS A 58 -8.45 28.10 33.85
C LYS A 58 -7.50 29.09 33.16
N LYS A 59 -6.19 28.92 33.30
CA LYS A 59 -5.20 29.74 32.57
C LYS A 59 -5.13 29.37 31.09
N ILE A 60 -5.13 28.07 30.80
CA ILE A 60 -5.11 27.50 29.44
C ILE A 60 -6.39 27.87 28.68
N ALA A 61 -7.56 27.91 29.33
CA ALA A 61 -8.81 28.36 28.70
C ALA A 61 -8.75 29.83 28.26
N LYS A 62 -8.21 30.73 29.11
CA LYS A 62 -8.05 32.16 28.78
C LYS A 62 -7.02 32.41 27.67
N GLU A 63 -5.92 31.68 27.67
CA GLU A 63 -4.91 31.78 26.59
C GLU A 63 -5.42 31.17 25.27
N ASN A 64 -6.19 30.08 25.32
CA ASN A 64 -6.74 29.45 24.12
C ASN A 64 -7.89 30.25 23.48
N GLU A 65 -8.69 31.00 24.22
CA GLU A 65 -9.73 31.88 23.66
C GLU A 65 -9.10 33.00 22.81
N THR A 66 -8.05 33.64 23.31
CA THR A 66 -7.35 34.73 22.59
C THR A 66 -6.59 34.25 21.35
N VAL A 67 -6.00 33.05 21.41
CA VAL A 67 -5.29 32.45 20.28
C VAL A 67 -6.25 31.89 19.23
N ASN A 68 -7.39 31.31 19.63
CA ASN A 68 -8.39 30.78 18.70
C ASN A 68 -9.12 31.87 17.91
N ASP A 69 -9.34 33.06 18.48
CA ASP A 69 -9.93 34.18 17.75
C ASP A 69 -8.98 34.78 16.69
N PHE A 70 -7.67 34.68 16.92
CA PHE A 70 -6.66 35.08 15.94
C PHE A 70 -6.49 34.01 14.84
N LEU A 71 -6.47 32.72 15.19
CA LEU A 71 -6.36 31.60 14.24
C LEU A 71 -7.63 31.36 13.43
N SER A 72 -8.83 31.62 13.97
CA SER A 72 -10.09 31.45 13.25
C SER A 72 -10.24 32.47 12.11
N ASN A 73 -9.77 33.71 12.31
CA ASN A 73 -9.76 34.76 11.30
C ASN A 73 -8.69 34.57 10.21
N LEU A 74 -7.57 33.91 10.52
CA LEU A 74 -6.56 33.54 9.51
C LEU A 74 -6.99 32.31 8.67
N ASN A 75 -7.81 31.42 9.23
CA ASN A 75 -8.27 30.19 8.57
C ASN A 75 -9.55 30.35 7.73
N SER A 76 -10.37 31.38 7.98
CA SER A 76 -11.58 31.67 7.20
C SER A 76 -11.23 32.16 5.78
N ASN A 77 -10.20 33.00 5.65
CA ASN A 77 -9.75 33.56 4.36
C ASN A 77 -8.88 32.62 3.52
N LYS A 78 -8.30 31.56 4.09
CA LYS A 78 -7.52 30.54 3.36
C LYS A 78 -8.36 29.36 2.84
N LYS A 79 -9.61 29.19 3.29
CA LYS A 79 -10.49 28.08 2.85
C LYS A 79 -11.07 28.28 1.45
N THR A 80 -11.13 29.51 0.95
CA THR A 80 -11.76 29.84 -0.34
C THR A 80 -10.82 29.75 -1.53
N THR A 81 -9.51 29.56 -1.31
CA THR A 81 -8.49 29.58 -2.39
C THR A 81 -7.62 28.32 -2.47
N ASN A 82 -8.04 27.20 -1.86
CA ASN A 82 -7.49 25.91 -2.26
C ASN A 82 -7.92 25.63 -3.70
N LYS A 83 -7.07 26.04 -4.66
CA LYS A 83 -7.23 25.93 -6.12
C LYS A 83 -7.58 24.50 -6.56
N PHE A 84 -7.37 23.51 -5.69
CA PHE A 84 -7.77 22.12 -5.85
C PHE A 84 -8.48 21.60 -4.59
N ASN A 85 -9.82 21.65 -4.59
CA ASN A 85 -10.62 20.95 -3.58
C ASN A 85 -10.41 19.43 -3.73
N LYS A 86 -9.77 18.79 -2.73
CA LYS A 86 -9.48 17.35 -2.73
C LYS A 86 -10.69 16.46 -3.02
N LEU A 87 -11.89 16.87 -2.58
CA LEU A 87 -13.15 16.18 -2.89
C LEU A 87 -13.49 16.29 -4.38
N LYS A 88 -13.30 17.48 -4.97
CA LYS A 88 -13.50 17.73 -6.40
C LYS A 88 -12.53 16.89 -7.23
N THR A 89 -11.23 16.86 -6.89
CA THR A 89 -10.23 16.04 -7.60
C THR A 89 -10.56 14.55 -7.53
N LYS A 90 -10.94 14.02 -6.36
CA LYS A 90 -11.37 12.61 -6.23
C LYS A 90 -12.61 12.29 -7.07
N ASN A 91 -13.58 13.20 -7.10
CA ASN A 91 -14.80 13.03 -7.88
C ASN A 91 -14.52 13.08 -9.38
N GLU A 92 -13.69 14.02 -9.84
CA GLU A 92 -13.28 14.09 -11.25
C GLU A 92 -12.46 12.86 -11.66
N PHE A 93 -11.54 12.40 -10.81
CA PHE A 93 -10.79 11.17 -11.07
C PHE A 93 -11.70 9.93 -11.13
N LYS A 94 -12.68 9.84 -10.23
CA LYS A 94 -13.69 8.77 -10.26
C LYS A 94 -14.50 8.83 -11.55
N LYS A 95 -14.97 10.02 -11.96
CA LYS A 95 -15.69 10.21 -13.23
C LYS A 95 -14.83 9.77 -14.40
N PHE A 96 -13.57 10.19 -14.45
CA PHE A 96 -12.61 9.81 -15.48
C PHE A 96 -12.48 8.28 -15.61
N ILE A 97 -12.22 7.57 -14.50
CA ILE A 97 -12.12 6.10 -14.51
C ILE A 97 -13.41 5.47 -15.05
N GLN A 98 -14.57 5.94 -14.56
CA GLN A 98 -15.86 5.41 -14.98
C GLN A 98 -16.14 5.66 -16.47
N THR A 99 -15.79 6.84 -16.99
CA THR A 99 -15.96 7.16 -18.41
C THR A 99 -15.04 6.33 -19.29
N SER A 100 -13.78 6.16 -18.88
CA SER A 100 -12.79 5.38 -19.63
C SER A 100 -13.17 3.90 -19.72
N ILE A 101 -13.58 3.30 -18.60
CA ILE A 101 -14.06 1.91 -18.58
C ILE A 101 -15.31 1.75 -19.45
N LYS A 102 -16.29 2.67 -19.36
CA LYS A 102 -17.49 2.65 -20.21
C LYS A 102 -17.15 2.75 -21.69
N HIS A 103 -16.19 3.61 -22.07
CA HIS A 103 -15.73 3.70 -23.44
C HIS A 103 -15.11 2.37 -23.89
N GLN A 104 -14.22 1.77 -23.11
CA GLN A 104 -13.62 0.46 -23.42
C GLN A 104 -14.67 -0.65 -23.58
N ASP A 105 -15.68 -0.71 -22.70
CA ASP A 105 -16.74 -1.71 -22.76
C ASP A 105 -17.63 -1.54 -24.00
N ASN A 106 -17.92 -0.30 -24.38
CA ASN A 106 -18.68 -0.01 -25.59
C ASN A 106 -17.89 -0.41 -26.85
N VAL A 107 -16.58 -0.12 -26.87
CA VAL A 107 -15.70 -0.49 -27.98
C VAL A 107 -15.53 -2.01 -28.05
N SER A 108 -15.34 -2.70 -26.92
CA SER A 108 -15.20 -4.15 -26.89
C SER A 108 -16.46 -4.88 -27.37
N LYS A 109 -17.65 -4.38 -27.03
CA LYS A 109 -18.92 -4.90 -27.56
C LYS A 109 -19.06 -4.68 -29.06
N LYS A 110 -18.69 -3.50 -29.58
CA LYS A 110 -18.70 -3.21 -31.02
C LYS A 110 -17.70 -4.08 -31.78
N LEU A 111 -16.47 -4.18 -31.27
CA LEU A 111 -15.42 -5.03 -31.82
C LEU A 111 -15.86 -6.49 -31.85
N SER A 112 -16.47 -6.99 -30.76
CA SER A 112 -16.97 -8.37 -30.70
C SER A 112 -18.06 -8.66 -31.74
N LYS A 113 -18.92 -7.68 -32.05
CA LYS A 113 -19.91 -7.80 -33.13
C LYS A 113 -19.25 -7.78 -34.51
N MET A 114 -18.28 -6.88 -34.72
CA MET A 114 -17.55 -6.80 -35.99
C MET A 114 -16.76 -8.06 -36.26
N ILE A 115 -16.11 -8.64 -35.24
CA ILE A 115 -15.38 -9.90 -35.33
C ILE A 115 -16.30 -11.08 -35.67
N LYS A 116 -17.56 -11.07 -35.22
CA LYS A 116 -18.53 -12.11 -35.60
C LYS A 116 -18.92 -12.02 -37.07
N ASN A 117 -18.99 -10.80 -37.61
CA ASN A 117 -19.35 -10.57 -39.01
C ASN A 117 -18.16 -10.82 -39.94
N ASN A 118 -16.98 -10.33 -39.57
CA ASN A 118 -15.74 -10.42 -40.34
C ASN A 118 -14.61 -10.97 -39.44
N PRO A 119 -14.25 -12.25 -39.58
CA PRO A 119 -13.23 -12.87 -38.73
C PRO A 119 -11.82 -12.31 -38.96
N ASP A 120 -11.53 -11.79 -40.16
CA ASP A 120 -10.21 -11.27 -40.57
C ASP A 120 -9.77 -10.02 -39.80
N ILE A 121 -10.71 -9.33 -39.13
CA ILE A 121 -10.43 -8.18 -38.26
C ILE A 121 -9.55 -8.58 -37.06
N ARG A 122 -9.51 -9.88 -36.71
CA ARG A 122 -8.65 -10.38 -35.62
C ARG A 122 -7.16 -10.28 -35.93
N ASP A 123 -6.81 -10.43 -37.19
CA ASP A 123 -5.42 -10.49 -37.65
C ASP A 123 -4.88 -9.13 -38.10
N MET A 124 -5.73 -8.10 -38.17
CA MET A 124 -5.31 -6.71 -38.33
C MET A 124 -4.35 -6.31 -37.20
N GLU A 125 -3.14 -5.87 -37.57
CA GLU A 125 -2.13 -5.34 -36.65
C GLU A 125 -2.71 -4.16 -35.84
N ASP A 126 -3.36 -3.21 -36.51
CA ASP A 126 -3.76 -1.93 -35.93
C ASP A 126 -5.26 -1.64 -35.99
N ILE A 127 -5.95 -2.11 -34.95
CA ILE A 127 -7.33 -1.75 -34.60
C ILE A 127 -7.43 -0.24 -34.23
N ILE A 128 -6.30 0.48 -34.16
CA ILE A 128 -6.18 1.89 -33.74
C ILE A 128 -6.95 2.82 -34.68
N ASP A 129 -6.85 2.57 -35.98
CA ASP A 129 -7.39 3.46 -37.01
C ASP A 129 -8.91 3.39 -37.11
N LEU A 130 -9.51 2.41 -36.44
CA LEU A 130 -10.95 2.41 -36.24
C LEU A 130 -11.31 3.65 -35.43
N LYS A 131 -12.12 4.53 -36.02
CA LYS A 131 -12.73 5.70 -35.36
C LYS A 131 -13.39 5.38 -34.00
N ILE A 132 -13.73 4.11 -33.80
CA ILE A 132 -14.31 3.56 -32.58
C ILE A 132 -13.31 3.66 -31.39
N CYS A 133 -12.01 3.57 -31.65
CA CYS A 133 -10.94 3.50 -30.64
C CYS A 133 -10.36 4.86 -30.21
N CYS A 134 -10.74 5.97 -30.86
CA CYS A 134 -10.13 7.29 -30.63
C CYS A 134 -10.24 7.81 -29.17
N LYS A 135 -11.23 7.33 -28.40
CA LYS A 135 -11.45 7.77 -27.01
C LYS A 135 -10.77 6.89 -25.96
N ILE A 136 -10.06 5.84 -26.39
CA ILE A 136 -9.39 4.91 -25.47
C ILE A 136 -7.99 5.42 -25.18
N LEU A 137 -7.58 5.29 -23.92
CA LEU A 137 -6.21 5.59 -23.50
C LEU A 137 -5.25 4.58 -24.12
N LYS A 138 -4.26 5.12 -24.81
CA LYS A 138 -3.18 4.40 -25.47
C LYS A 138 -2.01 4.26 -24.51
N ILE A 139 -1.22 3.20 -24.64
CA ILE A 139 0.00 3.05 -23.81
C ILE A 139 1.09 3.98 -24.32
N GLU A 140 1.08 4.23 -25.63
CA GLU A 140 2.02 5.06 -26.37
C GLU A 140 2.09 6.48 -25.77
N ASP A 141 0.96 7.01 -25.32
CA ASP A 141 0.85 8.34 -24.69
C ASP A 141 1.55 8.42 -23.30
N TYR A 142 1.91 7.28 -22.70
CA TYR A 142 2.47 7.18 -21.35
C TYR A 142 3.89 6.62 -21.32
N ILE A 143 4.51 6.38 -22.48
CA ILE A 143 5.89 5.87 -22.56
C ILE A 143 6.86 6.85 -21.90
N GLU A 144 6.69 8.16 -22.10
CA GLU A 144 7.54 9.19 -21.49
C GLU A 144 7.53 9.13 -19.97
N MET A 145 6.38 8.80 -19.37
CA MET A 145 6.25 8.65 -17.92
C MET A 145 7.05 7.45 -17.41
N ASN A 146 7.15 6.38 -18.20
CA ASN A 146 7.99 5.24 -17.87
C ASN A 146 9.47 5.56 -18.00
N ILE A 147 9.87 6.29 -19.05
CA ILE A 147 11.26 6.74 -19.22
C ILE A 147 11.69 7.60 -18.02
N LEU A 148 10.84 8.53 -17.59
CA LEU A 148 11.10 9.35 -16.40
C LEU A 148 11.28 8.50 -15.14
N TRP A 149 10.44 7.47 -14.97
CA TRP A 149 10.53 6.57 -13.83
C TRP A 149 11.81 5.71 -13.85
N ASN A 150 12.22 5.20 -15.02
CA ASN A 150 13.47 4.45 -15.16
C ASN A 150 14.68 5.32 -14.76
N ASN A 151 14.73 6.57 -15.23
CA ASN A 151 15.79 7.50 -14.87
C ASN A 151 15.84 7.77 -13.36
N TYR A 152 14.67 8.00 -12.74
CA TYR A 152 14.54 8.18 -11.30
C TYR A 152 15.06 6.98 -10.52
N ILE A 153 14.70 5.77 -10.91
CA ILE A 153 15.13 4.54 -10.23
C ILE A 153 16.62 4.30 -10.42
N ASN A 154 17.15 4.54 -11.62
CA ASN A 154 18.59 4.40 -11.88
C ASN A 154 19.40 5.36 -11.02
N GLU A 155 18.95 6.60 -10.87
CA GLU A 155 19.55 7.56 -9.94
C GLU A 155 19.41 7.11 -8.47
N LEU A 156 18.26 6.57 -8.07
CA LEU A 156 18.01 6.09 -6.71
C LEU A 156 18.94 4.91 -6.33
N ILE A 157 19.15 3.99 -7.26
CA ILE A 157 19.95 2.77 -7.08
C ILE A 157 21.44 3.05 -7.27
N LYS A 158 21.81 4.12 -7.97
CA LYS A 158 23.21 4.50 -8.19
C LYS A 158 24.02 4.49 -6.88
N GLY A 159 25.16 3.82 -6.91
CA GLY A 159 26.07 3.68 -5.76
C GLY A 159 25.64 2.65 -4.71
N CYS A 160 24.56 1.89 -4.89
CA CYS A 160 24.21 0.78 -4.00
C CYS A 160 25.00 -0.48 -4.38
N LYS A 161 25.77 -1.02 -3.42
CA LYS A 161 26.60 -2.21 -3.64
C LYS A 161 25.92 -3.53 -3.23
N THR A 162 24.83 -3.46 -2.45
CA THR A 162 24.19 -4.64 -1.84
C THR A 162 22.73 -4.71 -2.24
N ILE A 163 22.23 -5.92 -2.52
CA ILE A 163 20.80 -6.14 -2.83
C ILE A 163 19.88 -5.66 -1.70
N ASP A 164 20.32 -5.74 -0.44
CA ASP A 164 19.55 -5.30 0.73
C ASP A 164 19.35 -3.79 0.76
N THR A 165 20.36 -3.01 0.37
CA THR A 165 20.24 -1.55 0.31
C THR A 165 19.36 -1.12 -0.87
N ILE A 166 19.46 -1.83 -2.00
CA ILE A 166 18.59 -1.64 -3.16
C ILE A 166 17.15 -1.96 -2.80
N THR A 167 16.88 -3.12 -2.21
CA THR A 167 15.52 -3.51 -1.80
C THR A 167 14.95 -2.59 -0.73
N ALA A 168 15.76 -2.09 0.21
CA ALA A 168 15.34 -1.07 1.18
C ALA A 168 14.96 0.24 0.48
N LYS A 169 15.77 0.74 -0.46
CA LYS A 169 15.46 1.95 -1.24
C LYS A 169 14.21 1.75 -2.10
N LEU A 170 14.11 0.63 -2.81
CA LEU A 170 12.94 0.26 -3.60
C LEU A 170 11.71 0.20 -2.72
N SER A 171 11.78 -0.44 -1.55
CA SER A 171 10.67 -0.48 -0.60
C SER A 171 10.17 0.92 -0.27
N SER A 172 11.03 1.96 -0.33
CA SER A 172 10.68 3.35 -0.12
C SER A 172 10.27 4.16 -1.36
N ALA A 173 10.57 3.67 -2.55
CA ALA A 173 10.34 4.36 -3.81
C ALA A 173 8.86 4.50 -4.19
N GLU A 174 8.60 5.44 -5.10
CA GLU A 174 7.32 5.58 -5.80
C GLU A 174 7.29 4.72 -7.07
N TYR A 175 6.11 4.19 -7.40
CA TYR A 175 5.90 3.30 -8.56
C TYR A 175 4.93 3.87 -9.60
N ILE A 176 4.62 5.16 -9.53
CA ILE A 176 3.84 5.82 -10.59
C ILE A 176 4.77 5.97 -11.80
N GLY A 177 4.37 5.45 -12.96
CA GLY A 177 5.22 5.33 -14.15
C GLY A 177 5.97 4.01 -14.27
N ALA A 178 5.95 3.15 -13.25
CA ALA A 178 6.61 1.84 -13.33
C ALA A 178 5.90 0.91 -14.32
N TYR A 179 6.68 0.12 -15.06
CA TYR A 179 6.14 -0.94 -15.92
C TYR A 179 6.06 -2.25 -15.14
N PHE A 180 4.85 -2.72 -14.85
CA PHE A 180 4.58 -3.91 -14.05
C PHE A 180 3.99 -5.04 -14.90
N THR A 181 4.40 -6.25 -14.58
CA THR A 181 3.80 -7.51 -15.06
C THR A 181 3.16 -8.23 -13.88
N VAL A 182 1.92 -8.68 -14.05
CA VAL A 182 1.20 -9.46 -13.02
C VAL A 182 1.58 -10.94 -13.17
N THR A 183 2.36 -11.50 -12.25
CA THR A 183 2.75 -12.91 -12.31
C THR A 183 1.71 -13.83 -11.68
N HIS A 184 1.17 -13.42 -10.53
CA HIS A 184 0.20 -14.20 -9.77
C HIS A 184 -0.97 -13.32 -9.38
N CYS A 185 -2.18 -13.84 -9.50
CA CYS A 185 -3.39 -13.16 -9.06
C CYS A 185 -4.46 -14.20 -8.70
N SER A 186 -5.28 -13.91 -7.70
CA SER A 186 -6.48 -14.73 -7.41
C SER A 186 -7.48 -14.79 -8.58
N CYS A 187 -7.41 -13.83 -9.52
CA CYS A 187 -8.21 -13.81 -10.73
C CYS A 187 -7.32 -14.17 -11.94
N SER A 188 -7.61 -15.31 -12.57
CA SER A 188 -6.84 -15.84 -13.71
C SER A 188 -6.76 -14.86 -14.89
N ASP A 189 -7.81 -14.07 -15.11
CA ASP A 189 -7.87 -13.09 -16.20
C ASP A 189 -6.87 -11.94 -16.04
N SER A 190 -6.36 -11.73 -14.82
CA SER A 190 -5.38 -10.69 -14.53
C SER A 190 -3.93 -11.16 -14.64
N ILE A 191 -3.72 -12.47 -14.77
CA ILE A 191 -2.38 -13.07 -14.82
C ILE A 191 -1.75 -12.82 -16.19
N GLY A 192 -0.48 -12.42 -16.18
CA GLY A 192 0.32 -12.11 -17.36
C GLY A 192 -0.03 -10.79 -18.03
N ILE A 193 -0.86 -9.96 -17.38
CA ILE A 193 -1.11 -8.59 -17.83
C ILE A 193 0.12 -7.74 -17.54
N GLU A 194 0.54 -6.96 -18.53
CA GLU A 194 1.63 -6.01 -18.40
C GLU A 194 1.18 -4.57 -18.70
N GLY A 195 1.75 -3.59 -18.01
CA GLY A 195 1.40 -2.21 -18.25
C GLY A 195 2.09 -1.19 -17.37
N ILE A 196 1.87 0.09 -17.68
CA ILE A 196 2.42 1.23 -16.94
C ILE A 196 1.46 1.61 -15.82
N VAL A 197 1.97 1.79 -14.61
CA VAL A 197 1.20 2.24 -13.45
C VAL A 197 0.88 3.72 -13.58
N LEU A 198 -0.40 4.07 -13.58
CA LEU A 198 -0.87 5.46 -13.55
C LEU A 198 -1.05 5.99 -12.13
N TRP A 199 -1.62 5.13 -11.28
CA TRP A 199 -2.03 5.55 -9.96
C TRP A 199 -2.06 4.38 -8.99
N GLU A 200 -1.48 4.62 -7.82
CA GLU A 200 -1.47 3.67 -6.72
C GLU A 200 -2.54 4.05 -5.69
N SER A 201 -3.52 3.16 -5.48
CA SER A 201 -4.48 3.28 -4.39
C SER A 201 -4.08 2.39 -3.21
N GLN A 202 -4.80 2.45 -2.10
CA GLN A 202 -4.55 1.55 -0.97
C GLN A 202 -4.82 0.07 -1.31
N SER A 203 -5.83 -0.23 -2.13
CA SER A 203 -6.29 -1.62 -2.39
C SER A 203 -6.11 -2.11 -3.83
N TYR A 204 -5.93 -1.19 -4.76
CA TYR A 204 -5.84 -1.42 -6.20
C TYR A 204 -4.68 -0.63 -6.81
N ILE A 205 -4.13 -1.13 -7.90
CA ILE A 205 -3.22 -0.41 -8.78
C ILE A 205 -3.96 -0.15 -10.09
N LEU A 206 -3.91 1.10 -10.54
CA LEU A 206 -4.45 1.50 -11.83
C LEU A 206 -3.32 1.48 -12.86
N MET A 207 -3.47 0.68 -13.90
CA MET A 207 -2.46 0.48 -14.95
C MET A 207 -3.07 0.73 -16.33
N ILE A 208 -2.23 1.12 -17.29
CA ILE A 208 -2.55 1.09 -18.72
C ILE A 208 -1.85 -0.10 -19.34
N ILE A 209 -2.64 -0.95 -20.00
CA ILE A 209 -2.19 -2.19 -20.61
C ILE A 209 -2.00 -1.97 -22.10
N ALA A 210 -0.92 -2.52 -22.64
CA ALA A 210 -0.66 -2.58 -24.07
C ALA A 210 -1.64 -3.52 -24.81
N ARG A 211 -1.81 -3.28 -26.10
CA ARG A 211 -2.64 -4.12 -26.98
C ARG A 211 -1.90 -5.41 -27.30
N LYS A 212 -2.60 -6.55 -27.30
CA LYS A 212 -2.03 -7.87 -27.63
C LYS A 212 -0.78 -8.25 -26.80
N ASN A 213 -0.53 -7.61 -25.66
CA ASN A 213 0.70 -7.84 -24.89
C ASN A 213 0.43 -8.79 -23.71
N ASN A 214 0.40 -10.10 -23.99
CA ASN A 214 0.24 -11.13 -22.97
C ASN A 214 1.15 -12.33 -23.26
N TRP A 215 1.34 -13.17 -22.24
CA TRP A 215 1.96 -14.49 -22.31
C TRP A 215 1.43 -15.44 -23.41
N LYS A 216 0.27 -15.14 -24.01
CA LYS A 216 -0.37 -15.96 -25.04
C LYS A 216 0.44 -16.03 -26.34
N ASP A 217 1.20 -14.99 -26.68
CA ASP A 217 2.08 -15.02 -27.87
C ASP A 217 3.21 -16.05 -27.73
N ASN A 218 3.67 -16.27 -26.49
CA ASN A 218 4.74 -17.22 -26.20
C ASN A 218 4.27 -18.68 -26.28
N ILE A 219 2.95 -18.92 -26.25
CA ILE A 219 2.40 -20.27 -26.29
C ILE A 219 2.00 -20.63 -27.71
N SER A 220 2.92 -21.37 -28.32
CA SER A 220 2.75 -22.01 -29.62
C SER A 220 2.52 -23.50 -29.41
N ILE A 221 1.28 -23.94 -29.18
CA ILE A 221 1.01 -25.38 -29.05
C ILE A 221 1.02 -25.98 -30.46
N GLY A 222 2.06 -26.75 -30.77
CA GLY A 222 2.17 -27.55 -31.97
C GLY A 222 1.95 -29.03 -31.66
N LYS A 223 1.15 -29.72 -32.47
CA LYS A 223 1.31 -31.17 -32.71
C LYS A 223 2.48 -31.32 -33.70
N ASN A 224 3.36 -32.29 -33.45
CA ASN A 224 4.60 -32.51 -34.20
C ASN A 224 4.43 -32.93 -35.68
N ASP A 225 3.21 -33.01 -36.21
CA ASP A 225 2.97 -33.40 -37.60
C ASP A 225 2.31 -32.25 -38.37
N ASN A 226 3.11 -31.60 -39.22
CA ASN A 226 2.75 -30.70 -40.32
C ASN A 226 1.81 -29.50 -40.01
N ASN A 227 2.44 -28.35 -39.73
CA ASN A 227 2.00 -26.99 -40.09
C ASN A 227 0.65 -26.45 -39.58
N ASN A 228 0.17 -26.82 -38.38
CA ASN A 228 -0.90 -26.07 -37.73
C ASN A 228 -0.50 -25.60 -36.32
N LYS A 229 0.16 -24.43 -36.28
CA LYS A 229 0.47 -23.70 -35.04
C LYS A 229 -0.83 -23.13 -34.45
N ILE A 230 -1.37 -23.75 -33.40
CA ILE A 230 -2.59 -23.27 -32.75
C ILE A 230 -2.22 -22.04 -31.91
N LYS A 231 -2.50 -20.84 -32.43
CA LYS A 231 -2.39 -19.59 -31.65
C LYS A 231 -3.61 -19.44 -30.74
N ILE A 232 -3.38 -19.17 -29.46
CA ILE A 232 -4.44 -18.85 -28.51
C ILE A 232 -5.07 -17.51 -28.93
N LYS A 233 -6.38 -17.50 -29.14
CA LYS A 233 -7.09 -16.30 -29.62
C LYS A 233 -7.18 -15.26 -28.50
N TYR A 234 -6.88 -14.02 -28.85
CA TYR A 234 -7.11 -12.87 -27.96
C TYR A 234 -8.60 -12.58 -27.78
N SER A 235 -8.95 -12.19 -26.55
CA SER A 235 -10.25 -11.60 -26.25
C SER A 235 -10.33 -10.17 -26.81
N ALA A 236 -11.54 -9.72 -27.18
CA ALA A 236 -11.75 -8.35 -27.66
C ALA A 236 -11.15 -7.29 -26.72
N ARG A 237 -11.19 -7.54 -25.41
CA ARG A 237 -10.65 -6.62 -24.39
C ARG A 237 -9.12 -6.63 -24.29
N GLU A 238 -8.46 -7.72 -24.70
CA GLU A 238 -6.98 -7.81 -24.77
C GLU A 238 -6.46 -7.18 -26.07
N MET A 239 -7.23 -7.27 -27.15
CA MET A 239 -6.91 -6.63 -28.43
C MET A 239 -6.98 -5.10 -28.34
N ILE A 240 -7.88 -4.56 -27.51
CA ILE A 240 -8.07 -3.12 -27.30
C ILE A 240 -7.09 -2.55 -26.26
N GLY A 241 -6.77 -3.31 -25.20
CA GLY A 241 -5.94 -2.82 -24.10
C GLY A 241 -6.57 -1.67 -23.30
N GLY A 242 -5.70 -0.76 -22.82
CA GLY A 242 -6.04 0.47 -22.12
C GLY A 242 -6.12 0.32 -20.59
N LEU A 243 -6.87 1.21 -19.94
CA LEU A 243 -7.02 1.31 -18.48
C LEU A 243 -7.55 0.03 -17.81
N ARG A 244 -6.86 -0.44 -16.76
CA ARG A 244 -7.33 -1.50 -15.87
C ARG A 244 -6.96 -1.29 -14.42
N MET A 245 -7.82 -1.83 -13.55
CA MET A 245 -7.66 -1.82 -12.11
C MET A 245 -7.37 -3.24 -11.66
N ILE A 246 -6.20 -3.44 -11.06
CA ILE A 246 -5.76 -4.74 -10.54
C ILE A 246 -5.79 -4.65 -9.01
N PRO A 247 -6.45 -5.59 -8.31
CA PRO A 247 -6.41 -5.61 -6.85
C PRO A 247 -4.98 -5.88 -6.39
N LYS A 248 -4.57 -5.29 -5.27
CA LYS A 248 -3.29 -5.60 -4.62
C LYS A 248 -3.36 -6.87 -3.79
N LYS A 249 -4.55 -7.24 -3.34
CA LYS A 249 -4.73 -8.41 -2.48
C LYS A 249 -4.55 -9.69 -3.26
N LYS A 250 -3.74 -10.62 -2.74
CA LYS A 250 -3.41 -11.89 -3.39
C LYS A 250 -2.91 -11.70 -4.83
N THR A 251 -2.04 -10.71 -5.02
CA THR A 251 -1.37 -10.49 -6.31
C THR A 251 0.13 -10.29 -6.13
N ARG A 252 0.91 -10.79 -7.08
CA ARG A 252 2.34 -10.49 -7.20
C ARG A 252 2.59 -9.75 -8.50
N PHE A 253 3.43 -8.72 -8.40
CA PHE A 253 3.84 -7.88 -9.50
C PHE A 253 5.34 -8.03 -9.69
N THR A 254 5.79 -8.18 -10.92
CA THR A 254 7.21 -8.10 -11.27
C THR A 254 7.46 -6.88 -12.11
N PHE A 255 8.68 -6.37 -12.02
CA PHE A 255 9.13 -5.25 -12.83
C PHE A 255 10.63 -5.37 -13.06
N ARG A 256 11.09 -4.74 -14.12
CA ARG A 256 12.47 -4.83 -14.59
C ARG A 256 13.13 -3.48 -14.40
N ILE A 257 14.38 -3.50 -13.96
CA ILE A 257 15.23 -2.31 -13.86
C ILE A 257 16.50 -2.59 -14.65
N ASP A 258 16.82 -1.69 -15.57
CA ASP A 258 18.04 -1.74 -16.35
C ASP A 258 19.10 -0.91 -15.62
N ILE A 259 20.12 -1.57 -15.07
CA ILE A 259 21.20 -0.89 -14.34
C ILE A 259 22.32 -0.53 -15.33
N GLU A 260 22.64 0.76 -15.38
CA GLU A 260 23.82 1.26 -16.08
C GLU A 260 25.03 1.17 -15.15
N ASN A 261 25.92 0.20 -15.40
CA ASN A 261 27.19 0.10 -14.68
C ASN A 261 28.20 1.09 -15.30
N ASP A 262 28.61 2.10 -14.53
CA ASP A 262 29.59 3.13 -14.97
C ASP A 262 31.00 2.54 -15.24
N GLU A 263 31.28 1.31 -14.81
CA GLU A 263 32.64 0.74 -14.80
C GLU A 263 33.03 -0.07 -16.05
N ASN A 264 32.07 -0.50 -16.89
CA ASN A 264 32.37 -1.19 -18.15
C ASN A 264 31.64 -0.52 -19.32
N LYS A 265 32.33 0.41 -19.98
CA LYS A 265 31.91 1.04 -21.25
C LYS A 265 32.06 0.10 -22.46
N ASP A 266 31.71 -1.17 -22.31
CA ASP A 266 31.51 -2.05 -23.45
C ASP A 266 30.01 -2.13 -23.73
N GLU A 267 29.60 -1.66 -24.91
CA GLU A 267 28.22 -1.34 -25.33
C GLU A 267 27.22 -2.53 -25.37
N GLY A 268 27.49 -3.65 -24.69
CA GLY A 268 26.75 -4.91 -24.85
C GLY A 268 25.84 -5.32 -23.68
N ASP A 269 26.28 -5.17 -22.43
CA ASP A 269 25.66 -5.90 -21.31
C ASP A 269 25.02 -4.96 -20.28
N LYS A 270 23.82 -4.49 -20.59
CA LYS A 270 22.96 -3.86 -19.57
C LYS A 270 22.51 -4.95 -18.60
N GLU A 271 22.92 -4.85 -17.33
CA GLU A 271 22.43 -5.76 -16.29
C GLU A 271 20.96 -5.47 -15.98
N VAL A 272 20.07 -6.38 -16.38
CA VAL A 272 18.65 -6.29 -16.10
C VAL A 272 18.34 -7.06 -14.82
N ILE A 273 17.92 -6.34 -13.77
CA ILE A 273 17.49 -6.97 -12.52
C ILE A 273 15.97 -7.03 -12.47
N ASN A 274 15.46 -8.25 -12.27
CA ASN A 274 14.03 -8.49 -12.06
C ASN A 274 13.72 -8.46 -10.57
N PHE A 275 12.77 -7.61 -10.18
CA PHE A 275 12.27 -7.53 -8.82
C PHE A 275 10.80 -7.95 -8.77
N GLU A 276 10.38 -8.50 -7.62
CA GLU A 276 9.01 -8.90 -7.35
C GLU A 276 8.46 -8.19 -6.11
N PHE A 277 7.20 -7.75 -6.19
CA PHE A 277 6.45 -7.22 -5.06
C PHE A 277 5.22 -8.04 -4.75
N ILE A 278 5.00 -8.22 -3.45
CA ILE A 278 3.80 -8.82 -2.90
C ILE A 278 2.78 -7.71 -2.63
N GLY A 279 1.65 -7.73 -3.34
CA GLY A 279 0.65 -6.68 -3.27
C GLY A 279 0.01 -6.54 -1.88
N ASP A 280 -0.16 -7.61 -1.11
CA ASP A 280 -0.66 -7.58 0.27
C ASP A 280 0.21 -6.69 1.17
N ARG A 281 1.53 -6.75 0.99
CA ARG A 281 2.51 -5.92 1.72
C ARG A 281 2.44 -4.47 1.23
N LEU A 282 2.20 -4.27 -0.06
CA LEU A 282 2.01 -2.96 -0.67
C LEU A 282 0.77 -2.21 -0.16
N CYS A 283 -0.24 -2.90 0.39
CA CYS A 283 -1.41 -2.26 1.01
C CYS A 283 -1.12 -1.57 2.34
N ILE A 284 -0.10 -2.05 3.07
CA ILE A 284 0.27 -1.57 4.42
C ILE A 284 1.34 -0.45 4.33
N LYS A 285 1.92 -0.32 3.14
CA LYS A 285 2.90 0.68 2.73
C LYS A 285 2.39 2.10 3.02
N SER A 286 3.13 2.92 3.79
CA SER A 286 2.83 4.35 3.94
C SER A 286 3.42 5.16 2.79
N LEU A 287 2.84 6.33 2.50
CA LEU A 287 3.36 7.27 1.51
C LEU A 287 4.68 7.91 1.98
N ASP A 288 4.78 8.22 3.28
CA ASP A 288 5.98 8.78 3.94
C ASP A 288 6.54 7.74 4.93
N ARG A 289 7.84 7.42 4.82
CA ARG A 289 8.35 6.08 5.13
C ARG A 289 9.56 6.01 6.03
N ALA A 290 10.43 7.02 6.00
CA ALA A 290 11.66 6.98 6.78
C ALA A 290 11.40 6.93 8.30
N ASN A 291 10.25 7.47 8.74
CA ASN A 291 9.95 7.69 10.15
C ASN A 291 8.82 6.81 10.72
N LYS A 292 8.25 5.88 9.94
CA LYS A 292 7.10 5.07 10.40
C LYS A 292 7.56 3.76 11.04
N LYS A 293 7.18 3.52 12.30
CA LYS A 293 7.41 2.25 13.00
C LYS A 293 6.63 1.12 12.31
N PHE A 294 7.33 0.14 11.75
CA PHE A 294 6.73 -1.05 11.16
C PHE A 294 6.30 -2.03 12.26
N LYS A 295 5.09 -2.58 12.15
CA LYS A 295 4.62 -3.70 12.96
C LYS A 295 4.74 -4.98 12.16
N SER A 296 5.08 -6.08 12.82
CA SER A 296 4.99 -7.40 12.19
C SER A 296 3.51 -7.70 11.90
N HIS A 297 3.20 -7.88 10.62
CA HIS A 297 1.87 -8.30 10.17
C HIS A 297 1.97 -9.71 9.60
N ASN A 298 1.06 -10.58 10.04
CA ASN A 298 0.87 -11.89 9.44
C ASN A 298 0.19 -11.68 8.08
N VAL A 299 0.95 -11.85 7.00
CA VAL A 299 0.41 -11.79 5.64
C VAL A 299 0.38 -13.22 5.13
N LYS A 300 -0.78 -13.61 4.63
CA LYS A 300 -0.93 -14.90 3.96
C LYS A 300 -0.24 -14.75 2.61
N ASP A 301 0.91 -15.37 2.47
CA ASP A 301 1.49 -15.50 1.15
C ASP A 301 0.53 -16.28 0.27
N ILE A 302 0.52 -15.95 -1.02
CA ILE A 302 -0.26 -16.70 -2.00
C ILE A 302 0.39 -18.07 -2.06
N ASP A 303 -0.28 -19.08 -1.51
CA ASP A 303 0.05 -20.49 -1.70
C ASP A 303 0.12 -20.72 -3.22
N ILE A 304 1.28 -21.21 -3.68
CA ILE A 304 1.55 -21.55 -5.08
C ILE A 304 0.75 -22.79 -5.44
#